data_AF-A0A2V8LWA2-F1
#
_entry.id   AF-A0A2V8LWA2-F1
#
_cell.length_a   1.000
_cell.length_b   1.000
_cell.length_c   1.000
_cell.angle_alpha   90.00
_cell.angle_beta   90.00
_cell.angle_gamma   90.00
#
_symmetry.space_group_name_H-M   'P 1'
#
loop_
_entity.id
_entity.type
_entity.pdbx_description
1 polymer ?
#
loop_
_entity_poly.entity_id
_entity_poly.type
_entity_poly.pdbx_seq_one_letter_code
_entity_poly.pdbx_strand_id
1 'polypeptide(L)' 'MHFSNKSRFADLTLIDVTDLPEVQLNDLVILLGRDGQVSITAEEVAKTIGSLSYEITCGISSRVPRIYSHL' A
#
# COMPACT_ATOMS: atom_id res chain seq x y z
N MET A 1 -6.49 -9.15 -6.77
CA MET A 1 -5.21 -8.48 -6.45
C MET A 1 -4.10 -9.53 -6.51
N HIS A 2 -3.33 -9.56 -7.59
CA HIS A 2 -2.25 -10.53 -7.78
C HIS A 2 -0.92 -9.79 -7.58
N PHE A 3 -0.26 -10.01 -6.44
CA PHE A 3 1.07 -9.45 -6.18
C PHE A 3 2.12 -10.44 -6.72
N SER A 4 2.79 -10.09 -7.82
CA SER A 4 3.87 -10.91 -8.39
C SER A 4 5.23 -10.41 -7.92
N ASN A 5 5.88 -11.15 -7.02
CA ASN A 5 7.21 -10.83 -6.51
C ASN A 5 8.30 -11.53 -7.35
N LYS A 6 8.86 -10.82 -8.34
CA LYS A 6 10.14 -11.21 -8.99
C LYS A 6 11.29 -10.49 -8.30
N SER A 7 12.09 -11.25 -7.56
CA SER A 7 13.20 -10.86 -6.66
C SER A 7 14.41 -10.16 -7.33
N ARG A 8 14.19 -9.07 -8.07
CA ARG A 8 15.25 -8.13 -8.54
C ARG A 8 14.91 -6.64 -8.35
N PHE A 9 13.80 -6.30 -7.69
CA PHE A 9 13.28 -4.93 -7.54
C PHE A 9 12.87 -4.62 -6.09
N ALA A 10 13.82 -4.55 -5.15
CA ALA A 10 13.52 -4.41 -3.71
C ALA A 10 12.75 -3.12 -3.31
N ASP A 11 12.55 -2.18 -4.23
CA ASP A 11 11.90 -0.89 -4.00
C ASP A 11 10.61 -0.66 -4.80
N LEU A 12 10.23 -1.58 -5.68
CA LEU A 12 9.08 -1.40 -6.57
C LEU A 12 7.99 -2.44 -6.28
N THR A 13 6.75 -1.97 -6.30
CA THR A 13 5.54 -2.80 -6.31
C THR A 13 4.81 -2.58 -7.63
N LEU A 14 4.38 -3.68 -8.27
CA LEU A 14 3.56 -3.63 -9.48
C LEU A 14 2.10 -3.91 -9.12
N ILE A 15 1.19 -3.13 -9.70
CA ILE A 15 -0.25 -3.27 -9.53
C ILE A 15 -0.86 -3.46 -10.92
N ASP A 16 -1.73 -4.46 -11.05
CA ASP A 16 -2.48 -4.71 -12.27
C ASP A 16 -3.67 -3.73 -12.36
N VAL A 17 -3.68 -2.93 -13.41
CA VAL A 17 -4.70 -1.91 -13.71
C VAL A 17 -5.40 -2.15 -15.05
N THR A 18 -5.29 -3.38 -15.59
CA THR A 18 -5.81 -3.73 -16.93
C THR A 18 -7.30 -3.36 -17.11
N ASP A 19 -8.09 -3.44 -16.04
CA ASP A 19 -9.52 -3.15 -16.04
C ASP A 19 -9.88 -1.68 -15.73
N LEU A 20 -8.89 -0.80 -15.58
CA LEU A 20 -9.06 0.63 -15.23
C LEU A 20 -8.39 1.53 -16.29
N PRO A 21 -9.05 1.80 -17.44
CA PRO A 21 -8.47 2.54 -18.56
C PRO A 21 -8.19 4.03 -18.27
N GLU A 22 -8.79 4.59 -17.22
CA GLU A 22 -8.64 6.00 -16.81
C GLU A 22 -7.36 6.28 -16.02
N VAL A 23 -6.63 5.24 -15.59
CA VAL A 23 -5.42 5.37 -14.78
C VAL A 23 -4.33 6.10 -15.55
N GLN A 24 -3.76 7.11 -14.91
CA GLN A 24 -2.75 7.99 -15.46
C GLN A 24 -1.47 8.01 -14.61
N LEU A 25 -0.40 8.49 -15.24
CA LEU A 25 0.84 8.74 -14.53
C LEU A 25 0.61 9.80 -13.44
N ASN A 26 1.16 9.55 -12.26
CA ASN A 26 1.03 10.37 -11.05
C ASN A 26 -0.32 10.28 -10.34
N ASP A 27 -1.19 9.34 -10.71
CA ASP A 27 -2.38 9.05 -9.91
C ASP A 27 -1.98 8.58 -8.51
N LEU A 28 -2.76 9.06 -7.53
CA LEU A 28 -2.55 8.71 -6.13
C LEU A 28 -2.94 7.25 -5.90
N VAL A 29 -2.05 6.50 -5.25
CA VAL A 29 -2.31 5.13 -4.80
C VAL A 29 -2.26 5.09 -3.29
N ILE A 30 -3.34 4.58 -2.67
CA ILE A 30 -3.39 4.34 -1.23
C ILE A 30 -3.10 2.86 -0.97
N LEU A 31 -1.90 2.56 -0.46
CA LEU A 31 -1.53 1.20 -0.02
C LEU A 31 -2.07 0.86 1.37
N LEU A 32 -2.28 1.88 2.21
CA LEU A 32 -2.81 1.79 3.56
C LEU A 32 -3.51 3.12 3.87
N GLY A 33 -4.80 3.10 4.18
CA GLY A 33 -5.57 4.32 4.41
C GLY A 33 -7.00 4.24 3.88
N ARG A 34 -7.60 5.40 3.61
CA ARG A 34 -8.98 5.52 3.14
C ARG A 34 -9.07 6.51 1.98
N ASP A 35 -9.86 6.16 0.97
CA ASP A 35 -10.36 7.07 -0.06
C ASP A 35 -11.89 6.92 -0.15
N GLY A 36 -12.62 8.00 0.16
CA GLY A 36 -14.08 7.97 0.25
C GLY A 36 -14.60 6.86 1.17
N GLN A 37 -15.31 5.88 0.59
CA GLN A 37 -15.88 4.73 1.30
C GLN A 37 -14.98 3.48 1.28
N VAL A 38 -13.89 3.51 0.50
CA VAL A 38 -12.96 2.39 0.40
C VAL A 38 -11.83 2.60 1.40
N SER A 39 -11.47 1.56 2.15
CA SER A 39 -10.33 1.60 3.05
C SER A 39 -9.54 0.31 3.02
N ILE A 40 -8.22 0.44 3.16
CA ILE A 40 -7.29 -0.66 3.38
C ILE A 40 -6.63 -0.42 4.73
N THR A 41 -7.05 -1.18 5.73
CA THR A 41 -6.56 -1.05 7.11
C THR A 41 -5.32 -1.92 7.34
N ALA A 42 -4.52 -1.54 8.34
CA ALA A 42 -3.37 -2.36 8.76
C ALA A 42 -3.79 -3.76 9.22
N GLU A 43 -5.00 -3.89 9.78
CA GLU A 43 -5.54 -5.17 10.21
C GLU A 43 -5.91 -6.07 9.03
N GLU A 44 -6.51 -5.52 7.97
CA GLU A 44 -6.79 -6.28 6.74
C GLU A 44 -5.50 -6.78 6.11
N VAL A 45 -4.48 -5.92 5.99
CA VAL A 45 -3.17 -6.33 5.47
C VAL A 45 -2.56 -7.42 6.35
N ALA A 46 -2.56 -7.25 7.67
CA ALA A 46 -2.03 -8.23 8.60
C ALA A 46 -2.72 -9.60 8.48
N LYS A 47 -4.05 -9.62 8.32
CA LYS A 47 -4.82 -10.85 8.09
C LYS A 47 -4.37 -11.60 6.83
N THR A 48 -4.04 -10.89 5.75
CA THR A 48 -3.59 -11.55 4.50
C THR A 48 -2.26 -12.29 4.64
N ILE A 49 -1.41 -11.89 5.58
CA ILE A 49 -0.08 -12.49 5.81
C ILE A 49 0.02 -13.26 7.14
N GLY A 50 -1.08 -13.41 7.88
CA GLY A 50 -1.11 -14.12 9.17
C GLY A 50 -0.33 -13.42 10.30
N SER A 51 -0.40 -12.09 10.36
CA SER A 51 0.36 -11.24 11.28
C SER A 51 -0.58 -10.33 12.11
N LEU A 52 -0.01 -9.39 12.85
CA LEU A 52 -0.70 -8.37 13.65
C LEU A 52 -0.59 -6.99 12.99
N SER A 53 -1.60 -6.15 13.17
CA SER A 53 -1.64 -4.79 12.60
C SER A 53 -0.44 -3.91 13.00
N TYR A 54 0.12 -4.12 14.19
CA TYR A 54 1.31 -3.42 14.68
C TYR A 54 2.57 -3.76 13.85
N GLU A 55 2.72 -4.99 13.40
CA GLU A 55 3.87 -5.39 12.58
C GLU A 55 3.82 -4.71 11.20
N ILE A 56 2.63 -4.46 10.67
CA ILE A 56 2.44 -3.71 9.42
C ILE A 56 2.87 -2.26 9.59
N THR A 57 2.39 -1.57 10.63
CA THR A 57 2.69 -0.15 10.84
C THR A 57 4.15 0.07 11.24
N CYS A 58 4.71 -0.79 12.09
CA CYS A 58 6.14 -0.74 12.46
C CYS A 58 7.07 -1.22 11.34
N GLY A 59 6.58 -2.03 10.40
CA GLY A 59 7.32 -2.46 9.22
C GLY A 59 7.59 -1.32 8.22
N ILE A 60 6.89 -0.18 8.34
CA ILE A 60 7.12 0.99 7.49
C ILE A 60 8.48 1.61 7.85
N SER A 61 9.47 1.32 7.00
CA SER A 61 10.85 1.78 7.13
C SER A 61 10.96 3.30 7.31
N SER A 62 11.99 3.74 8.03
CA SER A 62 12.34 5.15 8.21
C SER A 62 12.59 5.91 6.90
N ARG A 63 12.86 5.21 5.80
CA ARG A 63 13.04 5.81 4.46
C ARG A 63 11.77 6.44 3.88
N VAL A 64 10.58 6.06 4.37
CA VAL A 64 9.31 6.64 3.92
C VAL A 64 9.10 7.98 4.63
N PRO A 65 9.02 9.12 3.91
CA PRO A 65 8.80 10.42 4.52
C PRO A 65 7.48 10.47 5.29
N ARG A 66 7.51 11.03 6.51
CA ARG A 66 6.32 11.24 7.35
C ARG A 66 5.91 12.70 7.27
N ILE A 67 4.73 12.97 6.75
CA ILE A 67 4.15 14.32 6.65
C ILE A 67 3.03 14.41 7.69
N TYR A 68 3.12 15.39 8.59
CA TYR A 68 2.09 15.66 9.61
C TYR A 68 1.30 16.89 9.16
N SER A 69 0.02 16.71 8.82
CA SER A 69 -0.84 17.76 8.26
C SER A 69 -1.64 18.55 9.31
N HIS A 70 -1.64 18.10 10.56
CA HIS A 70 -2.29 18.77 11.68
C HIS A 70 -1.31 18.90 12.85
N LEU A 71 -0.77 20.11 13.02
CA LEU A 71 -0.09 20.61 14.22
C LEU A 71 -0.85 21.85 14.71
#